data_AF-A0A1Q8QD58-F1
#
_entry.id   AF-A0A1Q8QD58-F1
#
_cell.length_a   1.000
_cell.length_b   1.000
_cell.length_c   1.000
_cell.angle_alpha   90.00
_cell.angle_beta   90.00
_cell.angle_gamma   90.00
#
_symmetry.space_group_name_H-M   'P 1'
#
loop_
_entity.id
_entity.type
_entity.pdbx_description
1 polymer ?
#
loop_
_entity_poly.entity_id
_entity_poly.type
_entity_poly.pdbx_seq_one_letter_code
_entity_poly.pdbx_strand_id
1 'polypeptide(L)'
;MPIPSAGEKTPELTALFVTALVGVMLVAGSRTLPGLAFYQLVLKKTLPILFAAFSNTTRWLPLVVLPYALLFARTAADLAAAAPRPRLAMAVAGLIVLVFVSPFLAGGLTRPFDPDRDPQPLTLSQTPINPDVAAVYGFLRDRRDDFRVAYLPPIGITWPGRTDFTFEWTSAYSPKPFFMAFKTHPLAEPIFSGLYAEHPSTSIARLMALGSCRFLVYPCYEHAYTYDDFQPAYVAPAMVDGYKDYKPVFDANLARQQGLTAIPLFASVDLYKNADFLPLVRPGDRVAAVEAVGGPGGSNPVVAALAEEVQLPDYDPGTVYVRAGRDPVFLEFVAAMQGDGPTTTRLLAERGSERKLAVVRPKTKIDAPVVEFRRLGPTAVRVRVHGARAGFPLIFQETFHTGWKALLVPRPAGELTGRGRDMAALLAAYRPFSVQGLDQAGPAELAGYVAKGLVTSLGSGADQSRTGFLYGQGGRVAGETESRFAVDYVSPLVAGSIQNDNLPETRLTEAFFPAAFTAASGQAATRPQDPSGWSAPAGDGLVALPEALHIEAYGFANAWWLPPGLLHLLPKASDDRPGYFALHPDGAVDFELLLSFAPQTSYLIGLMISAAAYAACLAVIIAGPFLARRRESPHA
;
A
#
# COMPACT_ATOMS: atom_id res chain seq x y z
N MET A 1 -41.25 -14.00 27.12
CA MET A 1 -41.98 -13.71 25.87
C MET A 1 -42.80 -14.94 25.51
N PRO A 2 -44.12 -14.84 25.34
CA PRO A 2 -44.91 -15.96 24.84
C PRO A 2 -44.50 -16.24 23.40
N ILE A 3 -44.30 -17.52 23.09
CA ILE A 3 -43.92 -17.96 21.74
C ILE A 3 -45.15 -17.75 20.83
N PRO A 4 -45.04 -17.02 19.71
CA PRO A 4 -46.16 -16.80 18.79
C PRO A 4 -46.69 -18.14 18.27
N SER A 5 -48.00 -18.24 18.11
CA SER A 5 -48.70 -19.43 17.63
C SER A 5 -48.25 -19.82 16.21
N ALA A 6 -48.37 -21.11 15.89
CA ALA A 6 -47.99 -21.67 14.59
C ALA A 6 -48.79 -20.99 13.47
N GLY A 7 -48.12 -20.16 12.65
CA GLY A 7 -48.69 -19.56 11.44
C GLY A 7 -48.57 -18.03 11.32
N GLU A 8 -48.23 -17.30 12.38
CA GLU A 8 -48.07 -15.85 12.27
C GLU A 8 -46.71 -15.47 11.67
N LYS A 9 -46.74 -14.83 10.50
CA LYS A 9 -45.57 -14.19 9.90
C LYS A 9 -45.16 -13.01 10.76
N THR A 10 -44.22 -13.23 11.67
CA THR A 10 -43.63 -12.15 12.46
C THR A 10 -42.69 -11.30 11.56
N PRO A 11 -42.59 -9.98 11.77
CA PRO A 11 -41.64 -9.11 11.07
C PRO A 11 -40.20 -9.65 11.10
N GLU A 12 -39.80 -10.29 12.20
CA GLU A 12 -38.47 -10.86 12.43
C GLU A 12 -38.18 -12.04 11.48
N LEU A 13 -39.12 -12.97 11.32
CA LEU A 13 -38.98 -14.09 10.37
C LEU A 13 -38.94 -13.60 8.92
N THR A 14 -39.72 -12.57 8.61
CA THR A 14 -39.68 -11.92 7.29
C THR A 14 -38.32 -11.27 7.04
N ALA A 15 -37.77 -10.56 8.03
CA ALA A 15 -36.46 -9.95 7.95
C ALA A 15 -35.34 -11.00 7.77
N LEU A 16 -35.38 -12.11 8.52
CA LEU A 16 -34.43 -13.22 8.37
C LEU A 16 -34.51 -13.85 6.97
N PHE A 17 -35.71 -14.10 6.44
CA PHE A 17 -35.89 -14.66 5.10
C PHE A 17 -35.37 -13.72 4.01
N VAL A 18 -35.69 -12.42 4.10
CA VAL A 18 -35.19 -11.41 3.17
C VAL A 18 -33.66 -11.32 3.24
N THR A 19 -33.10 -11.37 4.45
CA THR A 19 -31.64 -11.35 4.66
C THR A 19 -30.98 -12.57 4.02
N ALA A 20 -31.57 -13.77 4.19
CA ALA A 20 -31.09 -15.00 3.58
C ALA A 20 -31.09 -14.92 2.04
N LEU A 21 -32.19 -14.42 1.46
CA LEU A 21 -32.34 -14.26 0.02
C LEU A 21 -31.31 -13.28 -0.55
N VAL A 22 -31.14 -12.13 0.10
CA VAL A 22 -30.10 -11.14 -0.25
C VAL A 22 -28.71 -11.76 -0.13
N GLY A 23 -28.44 -12.50 0.95
CA GLY A 23 -27.20 -13.25 1.15
C GLY A 23 -26.92 -14.24 0.01
N VAL A 24 -27.93 -15.00 -0.44
CA VAL A 24 -27.79 -15.95 -1.56
C VAL A 24 -27.46 -15.23 -2.85
N MET A 25 -28.12 -14.11 -3.16
CA MET A 25 -27.80 -13.30 -4.34
C MET A 25 -26.37 -12.75 -4.28
N LEU A 26 -25.91 -12.37 -3.09
CA LEU A 26 -24.57 -11.84 -2.84
C LEU A 26 -23.48 -12.92 -2.94
N VAL A 27 -23.75 -14.14 -2.47
CA VAL A 27 -22.84 -15.30 -2.58
C VAL A 27 -22.80 -15.84 -4.01
N ALA A 28 -23.94 -15.86 -4.71
CA ALA A 28 -24.02 -16.30 -6.10
C ALA A 28 -23.14 -15.42 -7.02
N GLY A 29 -22.95 -14.14 -6.68
CA GLY A 29 -22.03 -13.27 -7.38
C GLY A 29 -22.34 -13.16 -8.87
N SER A 30 -21.31 -13.12 -9.70
CA SER A 30 -21.44 -13.18 -11.16
C SER A 30 -21.72 -14.59 -11.71
N ARG A 31 -21.85 -15.62 -10.86
CA ARG A 31 -22.00 -17.02 -11.30
C ARG A 31 -23.42 -17.36 -11.76
N THR A 32 -24.41 -16.52 -11.44
CA THR A 32 -25.79 -16.67 -11.90
C THR A 32 -26.30 -15.36 -12.50
N LEU A 33 -27.24 -15.43 -13.45
CA LEU A 33 -27.85 -14.25 -14.05
C LEU A 33 -28.50 -13.31 -13.01
N PRO A 34 -29.27 -13.80 -12.01
CA PRO A 34 -29.82 -12.93 -10.96
C PRO A 34 -28.74 -12.29 -10.09
N GLY A 35 -27.70 -13.05 -9.72
CA GLY A 35 -26.58 -12.53 -8.94
C GLY A 35 -25.80 -11.45 -9.71
N LEU A 36 -25.52 -11.69 -10.99
CA LEU A 36 -24.83 -10.74 -11.87
C LEU A 36 -25.64 -9.44 -12.04
N ALA A 37 -26.94 -9.54 -12.26
CA ALA A 37 -27.83 -8.39 -12.38
C ALA A 37 -27.85 -7.57 -11.07
N PHE A 38 -27.98 -8.24 -9.93
CA PHE A 38 -27.93 -7.59 -8.61
C PHE A 38 -26.57 -6.91 -8.36
N TYR A 39 -25.47 -7.59 -8.69
CA TYR A 39 -24.12 -7.04 -8.54
C TYR A 39 -23.88 -5.80 -9.42
N GLN A 40 -24.24 -5.86 -10.70
CA GLN A 40 -23.98 -4.77 -11.65
C GLN A 40 -24.93 -3.59 -11.47
N LEU A 41 -26.20 -3.85 -11.12
CA LEU A 41 -27.22 -2.80 -11.05
C LEU A 41 -27.37 -2.18 -9.66
N VAL A 42 -27.20 -2.96 -8.59
CA VAL A 42 -27.41 -2.49 -7.21
C VAL A 42 -26.06 -2.21 -6.54
N LEU A 43 -25.16 -3.18 -6.46
CA LEU A 43 -23.92 -3.00 -5.71
C LEU A 43 -22.93 -2.06 -6.40
N LYS A 44 -22.61 -2.31 -7.67
CA LYS A 44 -21.58 -1.53 -8.39
C LYS A 44 -22.00 -0.06 -8.60
N LYS A 45 -23.28 0.19 -8.88
CA LYS A 45 -23.80 1.54 -9.15
C LYS A 45 -24.16 2.31 -7.88
N THR A 46 -24.79 1.65 -6.92
CA THR A 46 -25.37 2.33 -5.75
C THR A 46 -24.46 2.29 -4.54
N LEU A 47 -23.67 1.22 -4.36
CA LEU A 47 -22.83 1.00 -3.17
C LEU A 47 -21.43 0.47 -3.54
N PRO A 48 -20.63 1.20 -4.35
CA PRO A 48 -19.35 0.73 -4.87
C PRO A 48 -18.32 0.37 -3.78
N ILE A 49 -18.41 1.01 -2.61
CA ILE A 49 -17.54 0.72 -1.46
C ILE A 49 -17.85 -0.67 -0.88
N LEU A 50 -19.12 -1.05 -0.76
CA LEU A 50 -19.50 -2.40 -0.32
C LEU A 50 -19.12 -3.46 -1.35
N PHE A 51 -19.24 -3.15 -2.65
CA PHE A 51 -18.77 -4.04 -3.71
C PHE A 51 -17.27 -4.32 -3.59
N ALA A 52 -16.44 -3.28 -3.38
CA ALA A 52 -15.00 -3.44 -3.21
C ALA A 52 -14.64 -4.17 -1.91
N ALA A 53 -15.31 -3.85 -0.79
CA ALA A 53 -15.04 -4.44 0.52
C ALA A 53 -15.47 -5.91 0.63
N PHE A 54 -16.42 -6.37 -0.18
CA PHE A 54 -17.00 -7.72 -0.10
C PHE A 54 -17.02 -8.46 -1.46
N SER A 55 -16.07 -8.16 -2.34
CA SER A 55 -15.90 -8.84 -3.63
C SER A 55 -15.62 -10.35 -3.51
N ASN A 56 -15.14 -10.79 -2.35
CA ASN A 56 -15.06 -12.21 -2.02
C ASN A 56 -16.42 -12.73 -1.55
N THR A 57 -17.04 -13.59 -2.36
CA THR A 57 -18.38 -14.14 -2.10
C THR A 57 -18.51 -14.87 -0.77
N THR A 58 -17.41 -15.39 -0.20
CA THR A 58 -17.41 -16.03 1.13
C THR A 58 -17.68 -15.05 2.27
N ARG A 59 -17.39 -13.75 2.11
CA ARG A 59 -17.65 -12.74 3.15
C ARG A 59 -19.15 -12.48 3.37
N TRP A 60 -20.00 -12.91 2.44
CA TRP A 60 -21.46 -12.84 2.55
C TRP A 60 -22.07 -14.08 3.19
N LEU A 61 -21.29 -15.14 3.43
CA LEU A 61 -21.78 -16.37 4.06
C LEU A 61 -22.51 -16.12 5.38
N PRO A 62 -22.14 -15.18 6.27
CA PRO A 62 -22.91 -14.91 7.47
C PRO A 62 -24.38 -14.50 7.19
N LEU A 63 -24.64 -13.80 6.09
CA LEU A 63 -26.01 -13.41 5.69
C LEU A 63 -26.83 -14.60 5.15
N VAL A 64 -26.18 -15.71 4.84
CA VAL A 64 -26.83 -16.96 4.43
C VAL A 64 -26.93 -17.90 5.62
N VAL A 65 -25.80 -18.20 6.26
CA VAL A 65 -25.67 -19.20 7.31
C VAL A 65 -26.48 -18.84 8.56
N LEU A 66 -26.39 -17.61 9.06
CA LEU A 66 -27.08 -17.23 10.30
C LEU A 66 -28.61 -17.22 10.13
N PRO A 67 -29.18 -16.58 9.07
CA PRO A 67 -30.62 -16.61 8.89
C PRO A 67 -31.16 -18.01 8.59
N TYR A 68 -30.50 -18.82 7.76
CA TYR A 68 -30.95 -20.19 7.50
C TYR A 68 -30.86 -21.08 8.74
N ALA A 69 -29.85 -20.90 9.60
CA ALA A 69 -29.76 -21.65 10.86
C ALA A 69 -30.93 -21.30 11.81
N LEU A 70 -31.26 -20.01 11.96
CA LEU A 70 -32.37 -19.56 12.80
C LEU A 70 -33.73 -19.97 12.23
N LEU A 71 -33.91 -19.83 10.92
CA LEU A 71 -35.13 -20.27 10.22
C LEU A 71 -35.30 -21.78 10.35
N PHE A 72 -34.25 -22.57 10.14
CA PHE A 72 -34.28 -24.03 10.31
C PHE A 72 -34.64 -24.42 11.74
N ALA A 73 -34.01 -23.82 12.74
CA ALA A 73 -34.30 -24.11 14.15
C ALA A 73 -35.77 -23.80 14.49
N ARG A 74 -36.30 -22.68 13.99
CA ARG A 74 -37.70 -22.33 14.17
C ARG A 74 -38.64 -23.29 13.44
N THR A 75 -38.38 -23.59 12.16
CA THR A 75 -39.19 -24.54 11.39
C THR A 75 -39.18 -25.94 12.00
N ALA A 76 -38.03 -26.39 12.52
CA ALA A 76 -37.93 -27.66 13.22
C ALA A 76 -38.78 -27.69 14.50
N ALA A 77 -38.74 -26.60 15.29
CA ALA A 77 -39.56 -26.47 16.49
C ALA A 77 -41.07 -26.44 16.17
N ASP A 78 -41.46 -25.68 15.14
CA ASP A 78 -42.87 -25.57 14.71
C ASP A 78 -43.38 -26.91 14.13
N LEU A 79 -42.58 -27.60 13.32
CA LEU A 79 -42.89 -28.92 12.78
C LEU A 79 -43.02 -29.96 13.90
N ALA A 80 -42.14 -29.90 14.90
CA ALA A 80 -42.22 -30.78 16.05
C ALA A 80 -43.49 -30.53 16.87
N ALA A 81 -43.85 -29.27 17.12
CA ALA A 81 -45.07 -28.91 17.82
C ALA A 81 -46.35 -29.37 17.08
N ALA A 82 -46.33 -29.33 15.75
CA ALA A 82 -47.46 -29.75 14.90
C ALA A 82 -47.51 -31.27 14.62
N ALA A 83 -46.42 -32.00 14.86
CA ALA A 83 -46.33 -33.42 14.54
C ALA A 83 -47.08 -34.30 15.56
N PRO A 84 -47.76 -35.38 15.11
CA PRO A 84 -48.39 -36.35 16.01
C PRO A 84 -47.38 -37.08 16.92
N ARG A 85 -46.09 -37.02 16.57
CA ARG A 85 -44.96 -37.54 17.36
C ARG A 85 -43.86 -36.47 17.47
N PRO A 86 -44.00 -35.49 18.39
CA PRO A 86 -43.10 -34.33 18.47
C PRO A 86 -41.63 -34.72 18.71
N ARG A 87 -41.40 -35.75 19.54
CA ARG A 87 -40.05 -36.27 19.81
C ARG A 87 -39.39 -36.87 18.58
N LEU A 88 -40.16 -37.52 17.70
CA LEU A 88 -39.65 -38.10 16.46
C LEU A 88 -39.28 -36.99 15.46
N ALA A 89 -40.13 -35.97 15.32
CA ALA A 89 -39.85 -34.82 14.47
C ALA A 89 -38.59 -34.05 14.92
N MET A 90 -38.42 -33.83 16.23
CA MET A 90 -37.18 -33.27 16.79
C MET A 90 -35.97 -34.17 16.54
N ALA A 91 -36.12 -35.49 16.68
CA ALA A 91 -35.04 -36.43 16.40
C ALA A 91 -34.61 -36.41 14.92
N VAL A 92 -35.56 -36.27 13.99
CA VAL A 92 -35.27 -36.11 12.56
C VAL A 92 -34.54 -34.80 12.28
N ALA A 93 -34.99 -33.68 12.86
CA ALA A 93 -34.29 -32.39 12.73
C ALA A 93 -32.86 -32.45 13.31
N GLY A 94 -32.70 -33.09 14.47
CA GLY A 94 -31.39 -33.37 15.07
C GLY A 94 -30.51 -34.24 14.19
N LEU A 95 -31.07 -35.27 13.53
CA LEU A 95 -30.36 -36.12 12.59
C LEU A 95 -29.89 -35.34 11.35
N ILE A 96 -30.70 -34.41 10.83
CA ILE A 96 -30.30 -33.53 9.71
C ILE A 96 -29.09 -32.68 10.09
N VAL A 97 -29.11 -32.07 11.29
CA VAL A 97 -27.95 -31.34 11.80
C VAL A 97 -26.76 -32.28 11.96
N LEU A 98 -26.97 -33.47 12.51
CA LEU A 98 -25.92 -34.46 12.73
C LEU A 98 -25.28 -34.95 11.43
N VAL A 99 -26.07 -35.14 10.35
CA VAL A 99 -25.57 -35.43 9.00
C VAL A 99 -24.76 -34.26 8.45
N PHE A 100 -25.25 -33.03 8.59
CA PHE A 100 -24.54 -31.83 8.13
C PHE A 100 -23.18 -31.64 8.82
N VAL A 101 -23.11 -31.88 10.14
CA VAL A 101 -21.86 -31.80 10.91
C VAL A 101 -21.06 -33.10 10.91
N SER A 102 -21.61 -34.19 10.35
CA SER A 102 -20.94 -35.50 10.34
C SER A 102 -19.56 -35.51 9.71
N PRO A 103 -19.25 -34.73 8.65
CA PRO A 103 -17.87 -34.67 8.14
C PRO A 103 -16.88 -34.07 9.15
N PHE A 104 -17.34 -33.17 10.02
CA PHE A 104 -16.54 -32.59 11.11
C PHE A 104 -16.40 -33.58 12.28
N LEU A 105 -17.46 -34.32 12.60
CA LEU A 105 -17.47 -35.31 13.69
C LEU A 105 -16.76 -36.63 13.34
N ALA A 106 -16.83 -37.06 12.08
CA ALA A 106 -16.20 -38.29 11.58
C ALA A 106 -14.68 -38.16 11.43
N GLY A 107 -14.08 -37.06 11.90
CA GLY A 107 -12.65 -36.86 11.91
C GLY A 107 -12.03 -36.61 10.54
N GLY A 108 -12.82 -36.25 9.52
CA GLY A 108 -12.29 -35.86 8.21
C GLY A 108 -11.31 -34.68 8.27
N LEU A 109 -11.41 -33.87 9.33
CA LEU A 109 -10.51 -32.73 9.62
C LEU A 109 -9.46 -33.03 10.71
N THR A 110 -9.59 -34.13 11.46
CA THR A 110 -8.70 -34.47 12.59
C THR A 110 -7.89 -35.74 12.38
N ARG A 111 -8.18 -36.53 11.33
CA ARG A 111 -7.31 -37.64 10.94
C ARG A 111 -5.95 -37.03 10.55
N PRO A 112 -4.83 -37.60 11.04
CA PRO A 112 -3.51 -37.16 10.61
C PRO A 112 -3.44 -37.18 9.09
N PHE A 113 -2.95 -36.10 8.50
CA PHE A 113 -2.69 -36.05 7.07
C PHE A 113 -1.64 -37.12 6.72
N ASP A 114 -1.98 -38.02 5.79
CA ASP A 114 -1.05 -39.02 5.27
C ASP A 114 -0.46 -38.52 3.95
N PRO A 115 0.80 -38.02 3.93
CA PRO A 115 1.40 -37.43 2.74
C PRO A 115 1.57 -38.40 1.56
N ASP A 116 1.49 -39.71 1.81
CA ASP A 116 1.65 -40.73 0.77
C ASP A 116 0.31 -41.18 0.17
N ARG A 117 -0.82 -40.86 0.84
CA ARG A 117 -2.16 -41.33 0.44
C ARG A 117 -3.17 -40.21 0.19
N ASP A 118 -3.01 -39.07 0.85
CA ASP A 118 -3.93 -37.96 0.76
C ASP A 118 -3.37 -36.89 -0.20
N PRO A 119 -4.06 -36.61 -1.33
CA PRO A 119 -3.66 -35.49 -2.17
C PRO A 119 -3.91 -34.17 -1.41
N GLN A 120 -2.82 -33.50 -1.03
CA GLN A 120 -2.91 -32.17 -0.46
C GLN A 120 -3.00 -31.14 -1.57
N PRO A 121 -3.99 -30.23 -1.54
CA PRO A 121 -3.90 -29.02 -2.32
C PRO A 121 -2.59 -28.33 -1.99
N LEU A 122 -1.81 -27.90 -2.99
CA LEU A 122 -0.55 -27.18 -2.80
C LEU A 122 -0.71 -25.99 -1.82
N THR A 123 -1.87 -25.36 -1.82
CA THR A 123 -2.26 -24.26 -0.91
C THR A 123 -2.37 -24.63 0.57
N LEU A 124 -2.47 -25.91 0.89
CA LEU A 124 -2.55 -26.43 2.27
C LEU A 124 -1.27 -27.15 2.70
N SER A 125 -0.30 -27.31 1.79
CA SER A 125 0.99 -27.96 2.08
C SER A 125 1.78 -27.13 3.09
N GLN A 126 2.00 -27.72 4.27
CA GLN A 126 2.86 -27.12 5.30
C GLN A 126 4.31 -27.55 5.03
N THR A 127 5.08 -26.65 4.44
CA THR A 127 6.52 -26.81 4.25
C THR A 127 7.27 -26.18 5.42
N PRO A 128 8.22 -26.90 6.06
CA PRO A 128 9.17 -26.28 6.98
C PRO A 128 9.89 -25.13 6.28
N ILE A 129 10.04 -23.99 6.95
CA ILE A 129 10.71 -22.83 6.35
C ILE A 129 12.21 -23.14 6.22
N ASN A 130 12.74 -23.07 5.01
CA ASN A 130 14.18 -23.20 4.77
C ASN A 130 14.98 -22.18 5.63
N PRO A 131 16.14 -22.59 6.21
CA PRO A 131 16.97 -21.73 7.06
C PRO A 131 17.32 -20.36 6.46
N ASP A 132 17.70 -20.34 5.18
CA ASP A 132 18.13 -19.12 4.48
C ASP A 132 16.94 -18.21 4.20
N VAL A 133 15.74 -18.79 3.98
CA VAL A 133 14.49 -18.01 3.87
C VAL A 133 14.22 -17.26 5.16
N ALA A 134 14.30 -17.96 6.31
CA ALA A 134 14.14 -17.33 7.60
C ALA A 134 15.22 -16.27 7.87
N ALA A 135 16.47 -16.53 7.46
CA ALA A 135 17.58 -15.58 7.60
C ALA A 135 17.37 -14.33 6.74
N VAL A 136 16.88 -14.46 5.50
CA VAL A 136 16.51 -13.32 4.63
C VAL A 136 15.39 -12.50 5.28
N TYR A 137 14.36 -13.12 5.85
CA TYR A 137 13.32 -12.39 6.57
C TYR A 137 13.87 -11.68 7.82
N GLY A 138 14.77 -12.32 8.57
CA GLY A 138 15.50 -11.68 9.66
C GLY A 138 16.23 -10.43 9.20
N PHE A 139 17.07 -10.59 8.16
CA PHE A 139 17.82 -9.51 7.54
C PHE A 139 16.89 -8.35 7.13
N LEU A 140 15.85 -8.62 6.34
CA LEU A 140 14.93 -7.60 5.85
C LEU A 140 14.16 -6.89 6.96
N ARG A 141 13.73 -7.61 8.01
CA ARG A 141 12.97 -7.04 9.14
C ARG A 141 13.83 -6.12 10.02
N ASP A 142 15.09 -6.47 10.21
CA ASP A 142 15.98 -5.74 11.12
C ASP A 142 16.43 -4.40 10.52
N ARG A 143 16.32 -4.26 9.20
CA ARG A 143 16.54 -3.00 8.48
C ARG A 143 15.56 -1.90 8.85
N ARG A 144 16.08 -0.69 9.07
CA ARG A 144 15.30 0.52 9.41
C ARG A 144 14.88 1.34 8.20
N ASP A 145 15.65 1.28 7.12
CA ASP A 145 15.28 1.93 5.87
C ASP A 145 13.92 1.47 5.36
N ASP A 146 13.17 2.43 4.84
CA ASP A 146 11.89 2.24 4.19
C ASP A 146 12.12 1.95 2.71
N PHE A 147 11.82 0.72 2.34
CA PHE A 147 11.97 0.20 0.98
C PHE A 147 10.97 -0.91 0.75
N ARG A 148 10.77 -1.24 -0.53
CA ARG A 148 10.04 -2.43 -0.97
C ARG A 148 10.99 -3.54 -1.40
N VAL A 149 10.46 -4.76 -1.39
CA VAL A 149 11.16 -5.97 -1.82
C VAL A 149 10.41 -6.64 -2.96
N ALA A 150 11.10 -6.97 -4.04
CA ALA A 150 10.57 -7.84 -5.07
C ALA A 150 10.96 -9.28 -4.77
N TYR A 151 9.98 -10.18 -4.78
CA TYR A 151 10.22 -11.61 -4.60
C TYR A 151 10.02 -12.30 -5.95
N LEU A 152 10.99 -13.12 -6.33
CA LEU A 152 10.97 -13.88 -7.57
C LEU A 152 11.00 -15.38 -7.26
N PRO A 153 10.36 -16.21 -8.10
CA PRO A 153 9.49 -15.80 -9.20
C PRO A 153 8.19 -15.14 -8.68
N PRO A 154 7.51 -14.30 -9.48
CA PRO A 154 6.29 -13.61 -9.06
C PRO A 154 5.11 -14.57 -8.89
N ILE A 155 4.03 -14.14 -8.21
CA ILE A 155 2.82 -14.97 -8.07
C ILE A 155 2.26 -15.26 -9.46
N GLY A 156 2.02 -16.55 -9.73
CA GLY A 156 1.60 -17.05 -11.04
C GLY A 156 2.72 -17.73 -11.81
N ILE A 157 3.97 -17.64 -11.36
CA ILE A 157 5.05 -18.54 -11.75
C ILE A 157 5.37 -19.39 -10.51
N THR A 158 5.19 -20.70 -10.63
CA THR A 158 5.15 -21.66 -9.53
C THR A 158 6.03 -22.89 -9.78
N TRP A 159 6.35 -23.58 -8.69
CA TRP A 159 6.95 -24.90 -8.68
C TRP A 159 5.91 -25.93 -8.20
N PRO A 160 5.51 -26.92 -9.03
CA PRO A 160 4.52 -27.93 -8.65
C PRO A 160 5.10 -29.10 -7.83
N GLY A 161 6.42 -29.14 -7.60
CA GLY A 161 7.09 -30.24 -6.89
C GLY A 161 7.31 -29.99 -5.40
N ARG A 162 7.96 -30.95 -4.72
CA ARG A 162 8.46 -30.75 -3.34
C ARG A 162 9.59 -29.72 -3.36
N THR A 163 9.57 -28.78 -2.42
CA THR A 163 10.64 -27.79 -2.24
C THR A 163 10.73 -27.42 -0.77
N ASP A 164 11.93 -27.05 -0.32
CA ASP A 164 12.18 -26.52 1.02
C ASP A 164 11.91 -25.01 1.09
N PHE A 165 11.71 -24.34 -0.05
CA PHE A 165 11.42 -22.91 -0.10
C PHE A 165 9.92 -22.62 0.05
N THR A 166 9.60 -21.44 0.59
CA THR A 166 8.21 -21.02 0.76
C THR A 166 7.55 -20.77 -0.60
N PHE A 167 6.41 -21.43 -0.85
CA PHE A 167 5.67 -21.35 -2.12
C PHE A 167 5.19 -19.93 -2.48
N GLU A 168 4.89 -19.09 -1.47
CA GLU A 168 4.42 -17.74 -1.66
C GLU A 168 5.11 -16.76 -0.69
N TRP A 169 6.07 -16.00 -1.20
CA TRP A 169 6.84 -15.03 -0.42
C TRP A 169 6.11 -13.71 -0.16
N THR A 170 5.06 -13.46 -0.95
CA THR A 170 4.52 -12.13 -1.21
C THR A 170 3.30 -11.78 -0.36
N SER A 171 2.48 -12.71 0.11
CA SER A 171 1.15 -12.35 0.64
C SER A 171 0.95 -12.41 2.16
N ALA A 172 1.79 -13.11 2.92
CA ALA A 172 1.56 -13.27 4.37
C ALA A 172 2.78 -13.03 5.29
N TYR A 173 4.01 -13.11 4.77
CA TYR A 173 5.19 -13.20 5.65
C TYR A 173 6.31 -12.20 5.36
N SER A 174 6.19 -11.40 4.29
CA SER A 174 7.19 -10.39 3.99
C SER A 174 7.28 -9.36 5.13
N PRO A 175 8.45 -9.15 5.75
CA PRO A 175 8.61 -8.18 6.83
C PRO A 175 8.67 -6.73 6.32
N LYS A 176 8.71 -6.55 4.99
CA LYS A 176 8.73 -5.27 4.29
C LYS A 176 7.59 -5.23 3.27
N PRO A 177 7.11 -4.06 2.84
CA PRO A 177 6.14 -4.00 1.75
C PRO A 177 6.73 -4.67 0.50
N PHE A 178 5.99 -5.58 -0.11
CA PHE A 178 6.43 -6.23 -1.33
C PHE A 178 6.11 -5.37 -2.56
N PHE A 179 6.83 -5.60 -3.65
CA PHE A 179 6.67 -4.94 -4.94
C PHE A 179 6.52 -5.98 -6.04
N MET A 180 5.53 -5.79 -6.94
CA MET A 180 5.24 -6.69 -8.07
C MET A 180 4.91 -8.15 -7.70
N ALA A 181 4.07 -8.37 -6.69
CA ALA A 181 3.58 -9.73 -6.45
C ALA A 181 2.76 -10.26 -7.63
N PHE A 182 2.02 -9.38 -8.31
CA PHE A 182 1.17 -9.71 -9.47
C PHE A 182 1.48 -8.75 -10.63
N LYS A 183 1.05 -9.12 -11.84
CA LYS A 183 1.03 -8.26 -13.05
C LYS A 183 0.16 -6.99 -12.93
N THR A 184 -0.53 -6.80 -11.80
CA THR A 184 -1.44 -5.66 -11.59
C THR A 184 -0.72 -4.34 -11.33
N HIS A 185 0.53 -4.37 -10.86
CA HIS A 185 1.30 -3.13 -10.72
C HIS A 185 1.69 -2.61 -12.11
N PRO A 186 1.53 -1.31 -12.43
CA PRO A 186 1.78 -0.82 -13.80
C PRO A 186 3.21 -1.06 -14.29
N LEU A 187 4.21 -1.02 -13.40
CA LEU A 187 5.60 -1.35 -13.73
C LEU A 187 5.91 -2.87 -13.79
N ALA A 188 5.00 -3.75 -13.37
CA ALA A 188 5.27 -5.18 -13.33
C ALA A 188 5.47 -5.77 -14.72
N GLU A 189 4.62 -5.40 -15.69
CA GLU A 189 4.70 -5.93 -17.05
C GLU A 189 6.08 -5.67 -17.71
N PRO A 190 6.58 -4.42 -17.82
CA PRO A 190 7.88 -4.19 -18.43
C PRO A 190 9.05 -4.83 -17.65
N ILE A 191 8.94 -4.98 -16.33
CA ILE A 191 9.95 -5.66 -15.53
C ILE A 191 9.93 -7.17 -15.79
N PHE A 192 8.76 -7.80 -15.85
CA PHE A 192 8.62 -9.22 -16.14
C PHE A 192 9.03 -9.53 -17.58
N SER A 193 8.61 -8.74 -18.57
CA SER A 193 9.13 -8.88 -19.93
C SER A 193 10.66 -8.73 -19.96
N GLY A 194 11.22 -7.85 -19.14
CA GLY A 194 12.68 -7.71 -18.98
C GLY A 194 13.38 -8.92 -18.35
N LEU A 195 12.68 -9.74 -17.57
CA LEU A 195 13.24 -10.93 -16.90
C LEU A 195 12.98 -12.24 -17.64
N TYR A 196 11.87 -12.33 -18.39
CA TYR A 196 11.37 -13.58 -18.96
C TYR A 196 11.31 -13.59 -20.50
N ALA A 197 11.70 -12.52 -21.18
CA ALA A 197 11.76 -12.49 -22.65
C ALA A 197 13.11 -12.97 -23.20
N GLU A 198 13.13 -13.38 -24.47
CA GLU A 198 14.35 -13.73 -25.21
C GLU A 198 15.30 -12.53 -25.37
N HIS A 199 14.73 -11.32 -25.44
CA HIS A 199 15.47 -10.07 -25.56
C HIS A 199 15.16 -9.15 -24.36
N PRO A 200 15.80 -9.42 -23.20
CA PRO A 200 15.53 -8.70 -21.97
C PRO A 200 15.94 -7.22 -22.05
N SER A 201 15.29 -6.39 -21.25
CA SER A 201 15.89 -5.12 -20.82
C SER A 201 16.98 -5.43 -19.80
N THR A 202 18.12 -4.75 -19.87
CA THR A 202 19.21 -4.87 -18.90
C THR A 202 19.15 -3.81 -17.80
N SER A 203 18.10 -3.00 -17.77
CA SER A 203 17.97 -1.83 -16.89
C SER A 203 16.74 -1.89 -15.99
N ILE A 204 16.27 -3.10 -15.64
CA ILE A 204 15.07 -3.24 -14.81
C ILE A 204 15.26 -2.63 -13.42
N ALA A 205 16.50 -2.55 -12.91
CA ALA A 205 16.85 -1.91 -11.65
C ALA A 205 16.30 -0.47 -11.56
N ARG A 206 16.39 0.28 -12.66
CA ARG A 206 15.85 1.65 -12.77
C ARG A 206 14.33 1.70 -12.71
N LEU A 207 13.62 0.73 -13.31
CA LEU A 207 12.16 0.61 -13.17
C LEU A 207 11.78 0.22 -11.74
N MET A 208 12.50 -0.74 -11.15
CA MET A 208 12.28 -1.17 -9.77
C MET A 208 12.50 -0.02 -8.78
N ALA A 209 13.47 0.85 -9.05
CA ALA A 209 13.74 2.02 -8.24
C ALA A 209 12.57 3.00 -8.21
N LEU A 210 11.85 3.19 -9.34
CA LEU A 210 10.64 4.02 -9.39
C LEU A 210 9.50 3.50 -8.50
N GLY A 211 9.55 2.24 -8.07
CA GLY A 211 8.63 1.63 -7.10
C GLY A 211 9.21 1.47 -5.69
N SER A 212 10.30 2.18 -5.38
CA SER A 212 11.05 2.13 -4.11
C SER A 212 11.56 0.74 -3.76
N CYS A 213 11.81 -0.09 -4.77
CA CYS A 213 12.28 -1.45 -4.55
C CYS A 213 13.80 -1.47 -4.41
N ARG A 214 14.28 -1.85 -3.22
CA ARG A 214 15.71 -1.89 -2.89
C ARG A 214 16.31 -3.28 -3.02
N PHE A 215 15.51 -4.31 -2.76
CA PHE A 215 15.99 -5.68 -2.78
C PHE A 215 15.14 -6.55 -3.69
N LEU A 216 15.83 -7.45 -4.39
CA LEU A 216 15.24 -8.55 -5.13
C LEU A 216 15.69 -9.84 -4.46
N VAL A 217 14.73 -10.68 -4.10
CA VAL A 217 14.97 -11.96 -3.44
C VAL A 217 14.61 -13.06 -4.43
N TYR A 218 15.56 -13.97 -4.68
CA TYR A 218 15.41 -15.08 -5.59
C TYR A 218 15.86 -16.38 -4.92
N PRO A 219 14.92 -17.20 -4.41
CA PRO A 219 15.21 -18.56 -3.96
C PRO A 219 15.53 -19.42 -5.18
N CYS A 220 16.60 -20.21 -5.09
CA CYS A 220 17.07 -21.01 -6.22
C CYS A 220 16.21 -22.28 -6.41
N TYR A 221 14.94 -22.12 -6.78
CA TYR A 221 14.06 -23.23 -7.16
C TYR A 221 14.67 -24.04 -8.30
N GLU A 222 14.47 -25.36 -8.32
CA GLU A 222 15.01 -26.21 -9.39
C GLU A 222 14.42 -25.87 -10.77
N HIS A 223 13.14 -25.46 -10.81
CA HIS A 223 12.42 -25.08 -12.01
C HIS A 223 11.40 -23.96 -11.74
N ALA A 224 10.93 -23.29 -12.80
CA ALA A 224 9.91 -22.25 -12.73
C ALA A 224 8.87 -22.39 -13.87
N TYR A 225 7.62 -22.74 -13.54
CA TYR A 225 6.52 -22.94 -14.51
C TYR A 225 5.45 -21.87 -14.34
N THR A 226 4.71 -21.47 -15.38
CA THR A 226 3.58 -20.54 -15.18
C THR A 226 2.30 -21.29 -14.79
N TYR A 227 1.41 -20.64 -14.05
CA TYR A 227 0.06 -21.16 -13.79
C TYR A 227 -0.78 -21.20 -15.09
N ASP A 228 -0.44 -20.33 -16.04
CA ASP A 228 -1.05 -20.25 -17.36
C ASP A 228 -0.78 -21.54 -18.17
N ASP A 229 0.38 -22.17 -17.99
CA ASP A 229 0.73 -23.47 -18.61
C ASP A 229 -0.16 -24.63 -18.13
N PHE A 230 -0.86 -24.46 -17.01
CA PHE A 230 -1.81 -25.45 -16.48
C PHE A 230 -3.27 -25.18 -16.87
N GLN A 231 -3.54 -24.15 -17.70
CA GLN A 231 -4.87 -23.83 -18.21
C GLN A 231 -4.98 -24.10 -19.72
N PRO A 232 -5.58 -25.22 -20.16
CA PRO A 232 -5.64 -25.61 -21.58
C PRO A 232 -6.32 -24.61 -22.53
N ALA A 233 -7.08 -23.65 -21.99
CA ALA A 233 -7.87 -22.67 -22.75
C ALA A 233 -7.24 -21.27 -22.84
N TYR A 234 -6.07 -21.07 -22.22
CA TYR A 234 -5.40 -19.78 -22.20
C TYR A 234 -4.27 -19.74 -23.25
N VAL A 235 -4.31 -18.75 -24.15
CA VAL A 235 -3.22 -18.47 -25.09
C VAL A 235 -2.33 -17.43 -24.42
N ALA A 236 -1.15 -17.85 -23.96
CA ALA A 236 -0.21 -16.95 -23.31
C ALA A 236 0.21 -15.80 -24.27
N PRO A 237 0.31 -14.55 -23.79
CA PRO A 237 0.97 -13.50 -24.55
C PRO A 237 2.45 -13.87 -24.77
N ALA A 238 3.02 -13.42 -25.89
CA ALA A 238 4.34 -13.79 -26.42
C ALA A 238 5.49 -13.76 -25.39
N MET A 239 5.60 -14.84 -24.62
CA MET A 239 6.74 -15.26 -23.83
C MET A 239 7.36 -16.42 -24.61
N VAL A 240 8.69 -16.57 -24.59
CA VAL A 240 9.46 -17.44 -25.50
C VAL A 240 8.75 -18.77 -25.78
N ASP A 241 8.29 -18.94 -27.03
CA ASP A 241 7.56 -20.13 -27.47
C ASP A 241 8.37 -21.41 -27.12
N GLY A 242 7.73 -22.35 -26.41
CA GLY A 242 8.26 -23.71 -26.22
C GLY A 242 9.01 -23.99 -24.91
N TYR A 243 9.24 -23.02 -24.02
CA TYR A 243 9.81 -23.29 -22.70
C TYR A 243 8.71 -23.61 -21.69
N LYS A 244 8.66 -24.87 -21.21
CA LYS A 244 7.86 -25.22 -20.03
C LYS A 244 8.52 -24.72 -18.74
N ASP A 245 9.85 -24.76 -18.68
CA ASP A 245 10.63 -24.28 -17.55
C ASP A 245 11.33 -22.96 -17.91
N TYR A 246 10.94 -21.88 -17.24
CA TYR A 246 11.45 -20.53 -17.46
C TYR A 246 12.76 -20.25 -16.71
N LYS A 247 13.21 -21.13 -15.82
CA LYS A 247 14.40 -20.87 -15.00
C LYS A 247 15.65 -20.55 -15.82
N PRO A 248 16.01 -21.29 -16.89
CA PRO A 248 17.25 -21.00 -17.64
C PRO A 248 17.23 -19.62 -18.31
N VAL A 249 16.08 -19.21 -18.85
CA VAL A 249 15.89 -17.88 -19.45
C VAL A 249 15.98 -16.81 -18.38
N PHE A 250 15.30 -17.02 -17.26
CA PHE A 250 15.31 -16.11 -16.12
C PHE A 250 16.72 -15.90 -15.56
N ASP A 251 17.46 -16.96 -15.27
CA ASP A 251 18.83 -16.88 -14.72
C ASP A 251 19.75 -16.12 -15.68
N ALA A 252 19.70 -16.44 -16.97
CA ALA A 252 20.51 -15.79 -17.99
C ALA A 252 20.18 -14.28 -18.09
N ASN A 253 18.90 -13.93 -17.99
CA ASN A 253 18.45 -12.54 -18.04
C ASN A 253 18.79 -11.77 -16.76
N LEU A 254 18.67 -12.41 -15.59
CA LEU A 254 19.03 -11.83 -14.30
C LEU A 254 20.53 -11.52 -14.23
N ALA A 255 21.37 -12.43 -14.72
CA ALA A 255 22.82 -12.24 -14.80
C ALA A 255 23.25 -11.06 -15.71
N ARG A 256 22.37 -10.63 -16.63
CA ARG A 256 22.60 -9.50 -17.55
C ARG A 256 22.12 -8.16 -17.00
N GLN A 257 21.45 -8.14 -15.85
CA GLN A 257 20.89 -6.91 -15.30
C GLN A 257 21.99 -5.99 -14.78
N GLN A 258 21.92 -4.73 -15.18
CA GLN A 258 22.72 -3.64 -14.65
C GLN A 258 22.01 -3.03 -13.44
N GLY A 259 22.79 -2.52 -12.48
CA GLY A 259 22.25 -1.90 -11.26
C GLY A 259 21.76 -2.88 -10.21
N LEU A 260 21.76 -4.19 -10.47
CA LEU A 260 21.50 -5.23 -9.46
C LEU A 260 22.82 -5.87 -9.03
N THR A 261 23.15 -5.75 -7.74
CA THR A 261 24.38 -6.32 -7.17
C THR A 261 24.02 -7.47 -6.24
N ALA A 262 24.48 -8.69 -6.55
CA ALA A 262 24.30 -9.84 -5.68
C ALA A 262 25.01 -9.62 -4.33
N ILE A 263 24.34 -10.00 -3.24
CA ILE A 263 24.86 -9.96 -1.89
C ILE A 263 24.98 -11.42 -1.41
N PRO A 264 26.20 -11.98 -1.34
CA PRO A 264 26.41 -13.39 -1.04
C PRO A 264 26.32 -13.67 0.48
N LEU A 265 25.16 -13.38 1.08
CA LEU A 265 24.89 -13.60 2.51
C LEU A 265 24.24 -14.94 2.80
N PHE A 266 23.57 -15.54 1.82
CA PHE A 266 22.78 -16.76 1.99
C PHE A 266 23.16 -17.77 0.91
N ALA A 267 23.12 -19.07 1.25
CA ALA A 267 23.66 -20.11 0.38
C ALA A 267 22.67 -20.58 -0.70
N SER A 268 21.38 -20.56 -0.38
CA SER A 268 20.29 -21.12 -1.19
C SER A 268 19.24 -20.08 -1.62
N VAL A 269 19.44 -18.81 -1.23
CA VAL A 269 18.59 -17.69 -1.61
C VAL A 269 19.45 -16.51 -2.04
N ASP A 270 19.38 -16.16 -3.31
CA ASP A 270 20.08 -14.98 -3.81
C ASP A 270 19.36 -13.70 -3.38
N LEU A 271 20.13 -12.77 -2.82
CA LEU A 271 19.67 -11.43 -2.49
C LEU A 271 20.41 -10.42 -3.38
N TYR A 272 19.69 -9.64 -4.15
CA TYR A 272 20.27 -8.57 -4.98
C TYR A 272 19.90 -7.21 -4.41
N LYS A 273 20.90 -6.33 -4.25
CA LYS A 273 20.71 -4.90 -3.93
C LYS A 273 20.55 -4.11 -5.22
N ASN A 274 19.49 -3.30 -5.28
CA ASN A 274 19.29 -2.31 -6.32
C ASN A 274 20.12 -1.06 -6.04
N ALA A 275 21.15 -0.82 -6.86
CA ALA A 275 22.02 0.34 -6.80
C ALA A 275 21.34 1.62 -7.27
N ASP A 276 20.28 1.50 -8.09
CA ASP A 276 19.51 2.64 -8.61
C ASP A 276 18.38 3.08 -7.67
N PHE A 277 18.30 2.51 -6.45
CA PHE A 277 17.20 2.73 -5.49
C PHE A 277 16.79 4.20 -5.32
N LEU A 278 15.47 4.44 -5.31
CA LEU A 278 14.88 5.75 -5.02
C LEU A 278 13.96 5.69 -3.79
N PRO A 279 14.01 6.67 -2.88
CA PRO A 279 13.18 6.68 -1.66
C PRO A 279 11.68 6.83 -1.91
N LEU A 280 10.87 6.38 -0.95
CA LEU A 280 9.40 6.40 -1.00
C LEU A 280 8.83 7.80 -1.29
N VAL A 281 9.39 8.82 -0.64
CA VAL A 281 9.07 10.23 -0.89
C VAL A 281 10.32 10.92 -1.40
N ARG A 282 10.21 11.70 -2.47
CA ARG A 282 11.33 12.49 -3.00
C ARG A 282 10.85 13.67 -3.84
N PRO A 283 11.65 14.72 -3.98
CA PRO A 283 11.40 15.77 -4.95
C PRO A 283 11.74 15.28 -6.37
N GLY A 284 11.12 15.87 -7.38
CA GLY A 284 11.54 15.77 -8.77
C GLY A 284 12.20 17.06 -9.22
N ASP A 285 13.15 16.96 -10.15
CA ASP A 285 13.87 18.12 -10.68
C ASP A 285 13.35 18.57 -12.05
N ARG A 286 12.52 17.75 -12.71
CA ARG A 286 11.95 18.02 -14.03
C ARG A 286 10.60 17.34 -14.19
N VAL A 287 9.77 17.84 -15.10
CA VAL A 287 8.51 17.21 -15.50
C VAL A 287 8.53 16.91 -17.00
N ALA A 288 8.49 15.63 -17.36
CA ALA A 288 8.39 15.19 -18.74
C ALA A 288 6.92 14.87 -19.08
N ALA A 289 6.45 15.44 -20.19
CA ALA A 289 5.12 15.17 -20.73
C ALA A 289 5.18 14.00 -21.72
N VAL A 290 4.30 13.01 -21.54
CA VAL A 290 4.23 11.82 -22.41
C VAL A 290 2.89 11.79 -23.14
N GLU A 291 2.94 11.64 -24.46
CA GLU A 291 1.77 11.50 -25.33
C GLU A 291 1.92 10.31 -26.28
N ALA A 292 0.80 9.66 -26.61
CA ALA A 292 0.76 8.68 -27.70
C ALA A 292 0.46 9.38 -29.03
N VAL A 293 1.38 9.27 -29.98
CA VAL A 293 1.34 9.98 -31.28
C VAL A 293 1.05 9.05 -32.46
N GLY A 294 0.89 7.74 -32.23
CA GLY A 294 0.47 6.78 -33.26
C GLY A 294 0.37 5.34 -32.74
N GLY A 295 -0.26 4.47 -33.54
CA GLY A 295 -0.46 3.03 -33.25
C GLY A 295 -1.68 2.72 -32.38
N PRO A 296 -2.01 1.42 -32.18
CA PRO A 296 -3.16 1.00 -31.40
C PRO A 296 -3.02 1.36 -29.91
N GLY A 297 -4.13 1.77 -29.29
CA GLY A 297 -4.19 2.12 -27.87
C GLY A 297 -4.51 0.91 -26.98
N GLY A 298 -3.84 0.78 -25.84
CA GLY A 298 -4.16 -0.27 -24.85
C GLY A 298 -3.42 -0.14 -23.52
N SER A 299 -2.11 0.09 -23.54
CA SER A 299 -1.26 0.23 -22.33
C SER A 299 -1.18 1.69 -21.83
N ASN A 300 -0.75 1.89 -20.57
CA ASN A 300 -0.47 3.23 -20.05
C ASN A 300 0.72 3.86 -20.82
N PRO A 301 0.55 4.98 -21.56
CA PRO A 301 1.62 5.59 -22.36
C PRO A 301 2.86 5.95 -21.53
N VAL A 302 2.67 6.35 -20.27
CA VAL A 302 3.78 6.76 -19.40
C VAL A 302 4.64 5.54 -19.05
N VAL A 303 4.01 4.42 -18.70
CA VAL A 303 4.71 3.16 -18.40
C VAL A 303 5.45 2.64 -19.63
N ALA A 304 4.80 2.67 -20.79
CA ALA A 304 5.42 2.26 -22.06
C ALA A 304 6.64 3.14 -22.40
N ALA A 305 6.53 4.47 -22.23
CA ALA A 305 7.65 5.37 -22.42
C ALA A 305 8.79 5.10 -21.43
N LEU A 306 8.46 4.87 -20.15
CA LEU A 306 9.44 4.55 -19.11
C LEU A 306 10.22 3.27 -19.43
N ALA A 307 9.55 2.23 -19.95
CA ALA A 307 10.21 0.98 -20.32
C ALA A 307 11.35 1.18 -21.34
N GLU A 308 11.22 2.17 -22.22
CA GLU A 308 12.27 2.54 -23.19
C GLU A 308 13.24 3.59 -22.62
N GLU A 309 12.73 4.61 -21.92
CA GLU A 309 13.54 5.71 -21.37
C GLU A 309 14.62 5.23 -20.39
N VAL A 310 14.30 4.25 -19.52
CA VAL A 310 15.26 3.71 -18.56
C VAL A 310 16.46 3.01 -19.20
N GLN A 311 16.36 2.60 -20.46
CA GLN A 311 17.47 1.97 -21.20
C GLN A 311 18.43 3.00 -21.78
N LEU A 312 18.08 4.29 -21.77
CA LEU A 312 18.86 5.34 -22.39
C LEU A 312 19.97 5.82 -21.45
N PRO A 313 21.14 6.22 -22.00
CA PRO A 313 22.28 6.67 -21.20
C PRO A 313 22.02 8.01 -20.50
N ASP A 314 21.10 8.83 -21.02
CA ASP A 314 20.73 10.13 -20.45
C ASP A 314 19.44 10.09 -19.62
N TYR A 315 19.01 8.88 -19.23
CA TYR A 315 17.93 8.70 -18.27
C TYR A 315 18.29 9.38 -16.94
N ASP A 316 17.34 10.15 -16.40
CA ASP A 316 17.50 10.80 -15.10
C ASP A 316 16.30 10.45 -14.21
N PRO A 317 16.52 9.73 -13.08
CA PRO A 317 15.45 9.39 -12.14
C PRO A 317 14.80 10.61 -11.46
N GLY A 318 15.43 11.79 -11.48
CA GLY A 318 14.86 13.06 -11.04
C GLY A 318 13.71 13.56 -11.93
N THR A 319 13.60 13.06 -13.16
CA THR A 319 12.52 13.44 -14.08
C THR A 319 11.21 12.76 -13.69
N VAL A 320 10.13 13.52 -13.59
CA VAL A 320 8.76 13.05 -13.32
C VAL A 320 8.01 12.93 -14.62
N TYR A 321 7.58 11.73 -14.98
CA TYR A 321 6.86 11.51 -16.24
C TYR A 321 5.36 11.58 -15.98
N VAL A 322 4.66 12.46 -16.70
CA VAL A 322 3.22 12.68 -16.58
C VAL A 322 2.54 12.49 -17.92
N ARG A 323 1.29 12.02 -17.91
CA ARG A 323 0.50 11.86 -19.13
C ARG A 323 -0.03 13.22 -19.57
N ALA A 324 0.38 13.72 -20.74
CA ALA A 324 -0.04 15.03 -21.24
C ALA A 324 -1.55 15.11 -21.55
N GLY A 325 -2.12 14.03 -22.10
CA GLY A 325 -3.55 14.01 -22.47
C GLY A 325 -3.88 15.00 -23.60
N ARG A 326 -5.14 15.44 -23.68
CA ARG A 326 -5.63 16.40 -24.68
C ARG A 326 -6.37 17.58 -24.07
N ASP A 327 -6.44 17.66 -22.75
CA ASP A 327 -7.12 18.75 -22.06
C ASP A 327 -6.23 20.01 -22.12
N PRO A 328 -6.66 21.08 -22.80
CA PRO A 328 -5.85 22.28 -22.95
C PRO A 328 -5.47 22.93 -21.62
N VAL A 329 -6.35 22.83 -20.61
CA VAL A 329 -6.09 23.37 -19.26
C VAL A 329 -4.96 22.59 -18.60
N PHE A 330 -5.04 21.26 -18.62
CA PHE A 330 -3.98 20.43 -18.07
C PHE A 330 -2.66 20.58 -18.84
N LEU A 331 -2.69 20.78 -20.16
CA LEU A 331 -1.49 21.05 -20.95
C LEU A 331 -0.84 22.40 -20.58
N GLU A 332 -1.63 23.45 -20.31
CA GLU A 332 -1.10 24.72 -19.79
C GLU A 332 -0.47 24.52 -18.41
N PHE A 333 -1.08 23.70 -17.55
CA PHE A 333 -0.51 23.35 -16.25
C PHE A 333 0.81 22.56 -16.40
N VAL A 334 0.89 21.57 -17.29
CA VAL A 334 2.12 20.84 -17.58
C VAL A 334 3.21 21.76 -18.13
N ALA A 335 2.87 22.68 -19.03
CA ALA A 335 3.82 23.68 -19.54
C ALA A 335 4.35 24.57 -18.41
N ALA A 336 3.48 25.00 -17.48
CA ALA A 336 3.90 25.76 -16.30
C ALA A 336 4.83 24.95 -15.38
N MET A 337 4.61 23.64 -15.23
CA MET A 337 5.51 22.76 -14.50
C MET A 337 6.88 22.58 -15.19
N GLN A 338 6.93 22.65 -16.51
CA GLN A 338 8.15 22.56 -17.30
C GLN A 338 8.97 23.85 -17.29
N GLY A 339 8.31 24.99 -17.07
CA GLY A 339 8.90 26.33 -17.11
C GLY A 339 9.22 26.81 -18.54
N ASP A 340 9.70 28.04 -18.67
CA ASP A 340 9.93 28.71 -19.95
C ASP A 340 11.25 28.30 -20.65
N GLY A 341 11.91 27.26 -20.14
CA GLY A 341 13.20 26.79 -20.65
C GLY A 341 13.09 25.98 -21.94
N PRO A 342 14.22 25.74 -22.63
CA PRO A 342 14.23 24.91 -23.83
C PRO A 342 13.85 23.46 -23.50
N THR A 343 13.03 22.85 -24.36
CA THR A 343 12.63 21.44 -24.26
C THR A 343 13.35 20.57 -25.27
N THR A 344 13.36 19.26 -25.01
CA THR A 344 13.71 18.21 -25.97
C THR A 344 12.50 17.33 -26.19
N THR A 345 12.17 17.08 -27.45
CA THR A 345 11.15 16.09 -27.83
C THR A 345 11.85 14.85 -28.34
N ARG A 346 11.50 13.70 -27.76
CA ARG A 346 11.96 12.39 -28.20
C ARG A 346 10.78 11.57 -28.70
N LEU A 347 10.94 10.92 -29.84
CA LEU A 347 9.99 9.94 -30.35
C LEU A 347 10.48 8.54 -30.00
N LEU A 348 9.64 7.76 -29.34
CA LEU A 348 9.90 6.38 -28.92
C LEU A 348 8.94 5.45 -29.64
N ALA A 349 9.41 4.27 -30.02
CA ALA A 349 8.56 3.16 -30.44
C ALA A 349 8.48 2.16 -29.28
N GLU A 350 7.26 1.78 -28.89
CA GLU A 350 7.04 0.78 -27.82
C GLU A 350 7.50 -0.60 -28.32
N ARG A 351 8.36 -1.29 -27.58
CA ARG A 351 8.79 -2.64 -27.93
C ARG A 351 7.59 -3.59 -27.99
N GLY A 352 7.50 -4.38 -29.07
CA GLY A 352 6.43 -5.36 -29.26
C GLY A 352 5.07 -4.77 -29.66
N SER A 353 5.04 -3.49 -30.06
CA SER A 353 3.83 -2.74 -30.41
C SER A 353 4.12 -1.78 -31.57
N GLU A 354 3.10 -1.44 -32.37
CA GLU A 354 3.22 -0.38 -33.40
C GLU A 354 3.05 1.03 -32.80
N ARG A 355 2.90 1.12 -31.47
CA ARG A 355 2.66 2.38 -30.78
C ARG A 355 3.89 3.28 -30.80
N LYS A 356 3.64 4.56 -31.10
CA LYS A 356 4.62 5.64 -31.08
C LYS A 356 4.28 6.62 -29.96
N LEU A 357 5.29 6.99 -29.20
CA LEU A 357 5.19 7.88 -28.05
C LEU A 357 6.07 9.11 -28.26
N ALA A 358 5.60 10.27 -27.83
CA ALA A 358 6.40 11.48 -27.73
C ALA A 358 6.66 11.79 -26.26
N VAL A 359 7.93 12.03 -25.92
CA VAL A 359 8.36 12.48 -24.60
C VAL A 359 8.94 13.88 -24.75
N VAL A 360 8.28 14.87 -24.16
CA VAL A 360 8.75 16.27 -24.12
C VAL A 360 9.30 16.53 -22.73
N ARG A 361 10.61 16.81 -22.64
CA ARG A 361 11.33 17.01 -21.37
C ARG A 361 12.05 18.37 -21.38
N PRO A 362 11.97 19.16 -20.30
CA PRO A 362 12.77 20.38 -20.18
C PRO A 362 14.27 20.04 -20.03
N LYS A 363 15.13 20.84 -20.68
CA LYS A 363 16.59 20.72 -20.51
C LYS A 363 17.04 21.27 -19.16
N THR A 364 16.39 22.34 -18.70
CA THR A 364 16.69 22.99 -17.42
C THR A 364 16.10 22.19 -16.27
N LYS A 365 16.89 21.97 -15.23
CA LYS A 365 16.43 21.40 -13.96
C LYS A 365 15.84 22.50 -13.08
N ILE A 366 14.79 22.16 -12.37
CA ILE A 366 14.25 22.93 -11.25
C ILE A 366 15.21 22.79 -10.08
N ASP A 367 15.40 23.86 -9.31
CA ASP A 367 16.12 23.83 -8.02
C ASP A 367 15.24 23.12 -6.98
N ALA A 368 15.26 21.80 -7.03
CA ALA A 368 14.41 20.94 -6.23
C ALA A 368 14.86 20.97 -4.75
N PRO A 369 13.94 21.14 -3.78
CA PRO A 369 14.30 21.19 -2.37
C PRO A 369 14.77 19.83 -1.87
N VAL A 370 15.33 19.78 -0.66
CA VAL A 370 15.55 18.52 0.05
C VAL A 370 14.29 18.17 0.84
N VAL A 371 13.95 16.89 0.88
CA VAL A 371 12.85 16.41 1.73
C VAL A 371 13.36 15.49 2.83
N GLU A 372 12.79 15.64 4.01
CA GLU A 372 13.04 14.81 5.18
C GLU A 372 11.72 14.11 5.52
N PHE A 373 11.66 12.78 5.54
CA PHE A 373 10.40 12.08 5.72
C PHE A 373 10.46 10.97 6.76
N ARG A 374 9.28 10.64 7.31
CA ARG A 374 9.06 9.50 8.19
C ARG A 374 7.81 8.77 7.77
N ARG A 375 7.93 7.47 7.54
CA ARG A 375 6.76 6.62 7.39
C ARG A 375 6.13 6.38 8.75
N LEU A 376 4.86 6.73 8.89
CA LEU A 376 4.09 6.57 10.14
C LEU A 376 3.26 5.28 10.09
N GLY A 377 3.02 4.74 8.91
CA GLY A 377 2.29 3.50 8.69
C GLY A 377 2.02 3.24 7.21
N PRO A 378 1.09 2.32 6.87
CA PRO A 378 0.71 2.05 5.49
C PRO A 378 -0.11 3.20 4.86
N THR A 379 -0.74 4.05 5.68
CA THR A 379 -1.69 5.08 5.22
C THR A 379 -1.25 6.50 5.58
N ALA A 380 -0.03 6.69 6.10
CA ALA A 380 0.45 8.00 6.53
C ALA A 380 1.98 8.12 6.44
N VAL A 381 2.44 9.25 5.90
CA VAL A 381 3.86 9.64 5.84
C VAL A 381 3.98 11.13 6.20
N ARG A 382 4.88 11.46 7.12
CA ARG A 382 5.21 12.84 7.46
C ARG A 382 6.40 13.28 6.62
N VAL A 383 6.34 14.48 6.07
CA VAL A 383 7.35 15.03 5.17
C VAL A 383 7.65 16.46 5.58
N ARG A 384 8.91 16.82 5.72
CA ARG A 384 9.39 18.20 5.81
C ARG A 384 10.11 18.53 4.51
N VAL A 385 9.82 19.70 3.98
CA VAL A 385 10.46 20.24 2.79
C VAL A 385 11.38 21.34 3.25
N HIS A 386 12.63 21.29 2.80
CA HIS A 386 13.69 22.22 3.20
C HIS A 386 14.17 23.03 2.00
N GLY A 387 14.10 24.36 2.12
CA GLY A 387 14.68 25.29 1.17
C GLY A 387 13.96 25.39 -0.17
N ALA A 388 12.63 25.21 -0.22
CA ALA A 388 11.89 25.32 -1.48
C ALA A 388 11.88 26.78 -1.98
N ARG A 389 12.32 27.02 -3.22
CA ARG A 389 12.36 28.36 -3.83
C ARG A 389 11.35 28.54 -4.96
N ALA A 390 11.04 27.45 -5.66
CA ALA A 390 10.15 27.43 -6.82
C ALA A 390 9.17 26.27 -6.71
N GLY A 391 8.20 26.23 -7.62
CA GLY A 391 7.31 25.08 -7.75
C GLY A 391 8.09 23.82 -8.10
N PHE A 392 7.79 22.70 -7.44
CA PHE A 392 8.43 21.42 -7.69
C PHE A 392 7.41 20.27 -7.51
N PRO A 393 7.61 19.12 -8.18
CA PRO A 393 6.80 17.94 -7.92
C PRO A 393 7.34 17.18 -6.71
N LEU A 394 6.50 16.92 -5.72
CA LEU A 394 6.75 15.97 -4.63
C LEU A 394 6.18 14.60 -5.02
N ILE A 395 7.05 13.62 -5.22
CA ILE A 395 6.69 12.25 -5.59
C ILE A 395 6.49 11.44 -4.32
N PHE A 396 5.41 10.66 -4.30
CA PHE A 396 5.13 9.63 -3.32
C PHE A 396 4.84 8.30 -4.03
N GLN A 397 5.78 7.36 -3.91
CA GLN A 397 5.80 6.13 -4.71
C GLN A 397 4.79 5.06 -4.24
N GLU A 398 3.67 5.46 -3.66
CA GLU A 398 2.48 4.61 -3.47
C GLU A 398 1.57 4.65 -4.69
N THR A 399 0.75 3.61 -4.86
CA THR A 399 -0.22 3.54 -5.96
C THR A 399 -1.16 4.75 -5.95
N PHE A 400 -1.32 5.36 -7.12
CA PHE A 400 -2.08 6.57 -7.33
C PHE A 400 -3.53 6.34 -6.93
N HIS A 401 -4.02 7.20 -6.05
CA HIS A 401 -5.41 7.20 -5.66
C HIS A 401 -5.78 8.60 -5.19
N THR A 402 -6.87 9.15 -5.72
CA THR A 402 -7.42 10.48 -5.33
C THR A 402 -7.82 10.61 -3.85
N GLY A 403 -7.65 9.54 -3.08
CA GLY A 403 -7.91 9.47 -1.64
C GLY A 403 -6.67 9.81 -0.82
N TRP A 404 -5.48 9.74 -1.41
CA TRP A 404 -4.28 10.32 -0.83
C TRP A 404 -4.38 11.84 -0.83
N LYS A 405 -4.09 12.45 0.31
CA LYS A 405 -4.10 13.89 0.51
C LYS A 405 -2.77 14.34 1.06
N ALA A 406 -2.26 15.46 0.57
CA ALA A 406 -1.15 16.18 1.18
C ALA A 406 -1.73 17.30 2.07
N LEU A 407 -1.51 17.19 3.37
CA LEU A 407 -2.05 18.09 4.39
C LEU A 407 -0.91 18.94 4.96
N LEU A 408 -0.99 20.26 4.84
CA LEU A 408 -0.05 21.19 5.48
C LEU A 408 -0.24 21.18 7.00
N VAL A 409 0.87 21.07 7.71
CA VAL A 409 0.90 20.91 9.18
C VAL A 409 1.47 22.17 9.83
N PRO A 410 0.72 22.87 10.69
CA PRO A 410 1.24 24.05 11.37
C PRO A 410 2.25 23.65 12.46
N ARG A 411 3.39 24.34 12.47
CA ARG A 411 4.51 24.11 13.39
C ARG A 411 5.16 25.44 13.79
N PRO A 412 5.77 25.53 14.99
CA PRO A 412 6.65 26.65 15.32
C PRO A 412 7.86 26.73 14.38
N ALA A 413 8.39 27.93 14.15
CA ALA A 413 9.51 28.14 13.23
C ALA A 413 10.77 27.34 13.63
N GLY A 414 11.04 27.23 14.93
CA GLY A 414 12.14 26.42 15.45
C GLY A 414 12.02 24.91 15.16
N GLU A 415 10.81 24.38 14.99
CA GLU A 415 10.60 22.98 14.61
C GLU A 415 10.75 22.75 13.11
N LEU A 416 10.35 23.72 12.28
CA LEU A 416 10.51 23.67 10.82
C LEU A 416 11.97 23.84 10.39
N THR A 417 12.75 24.61 11.16
CA THR A 417 14.15 24.95 10.83
C THR A 417 15.20 24.22 11.67
N GLY A 418 14.77 23.39 12.63
CA GLY A 418 15.67 22.65 13.53
C GLY A 418 16.38 23.49 14.61
N ARG A 419 16.00 24.75 14.81
CA ARG A 419 16.68 25.70 15.72
C ARG A 419 16.23 25.65 17.19
N GLY A 420 15.12 24.97 17.50
CA GLY A 420 14.49 25.02 18.83
C GLY A 420 14.87 23.94 19.84
N ARG A 421 15.86 23.08 19.57
CA ARG A 421 16.19 21.91 20.41
C ARG A 421 17.69 21.75 20.65
N ASP A 422 18.06 20.98 21.69
CA ASP A 422 19.45 20.57 21.97
C ASP A 422 19.97 19.53 20.96
N MET A 423 20.05 19.94 19.70
CA MET A 423 20.55 19.12 18.60
C MET A 423 22.01 18.72 18.82
N ALA A 424 22.81 19.56 19.49
CA ALA A 424 24.21 19.30 19.76
C ALA A 424 24.41 18.11 20.71
N ALA A 425 23.67 18.04 21.83
CA ALA A 425 23.75 16.90 22.74
C ALA A 425 23.24 15.61 22.08
N LEU A 426 22.13 15.68 21.33
CA LEU A 426 21.57 14.51 20.63
C LEU A 426 22.51 13.98 19.55
N LEU A 427 23.16 14.87 18.81
CA LEU A 427 24.17 14.49 17.82
C LEU A 427 25.39 13.84 18.48
N ALA A 428 25.82 14.32 19.64
CA ALA A 428 26.90 13.70 20.41
C ALA A 428 26.52 12.30 20.95
N ALA A 429 25.24 12.07 21.23
CA ALA A 429 24.69 10.79 21.65
C ALA A 429 24.41 9.81 20.49
N TYR A 430 24.35 10.30 19.24
CA TYR A 430 24.03 9.48 18.08
C TYR A 430 25.07 8.38 17.83
N ARG A 431 24.60 7.15 17.69
CA ARG A 431 25.40 5.98 17.33
C ARG A 431 24.67 5.22 16.23
N PRO A 432 25.26 5.08 15.02
CA PRO A 432 24.68 4.25 13.97
C PRO A 432 24.49 2.81 14.48
N PHE A 433 23.43 2.15 14.01
CA PHE A 433 23.15 0.77 14.38
C PHE A 433 24.20 -0.16 13.76
N SER A 434 24.63 -1.18 14.50
CA SER A 434 25.70 -2.10 14.11
C SER A 434 25.27 -3.18 13.11
N VAL A 435 24.13 -3.06 12.43
CA VAL A 435 23.62 -4.10 11.51
C VAL A 435 24.33 -3.99 10.16
N GLN A 436 24.89 -5.12 9.70
CA GLN A 436 25.61 -5.18 8.44
C GLN A 436 24.74 -4.73 7.26
N GLY A 437 25.27 -3.81 6.45
CA GLY A 437 24.63 -3.32 5.24
C GLY A 437 23.52 -2.29 5.46
N LEU A 438 23.25 -1.82 6.68
CA LEU A 438 22.38 -0.65 6.90
C LEU A 438 22.97 0.56 6.19
N ASP A 439 22.18 1.17 5.31
CA ASP A 439 22.54 2.44 4.66
C ASP A 439 22.08 3.58 5.58
N GLN A 440 22.75 3.76 6.73
CA GLN A 440 22.45 4.80 7.73
C GLN A 440 23.49 5.92 7.66
N ALA A 441 23.07 7.17 7.88
CA ALA A 441 23.97 8.32 7.88
C ALA A 441 25.01 8.21 9.02
N GLY A 442 26.29 8.45 8.70
CA GLY A 442 27.34 8.49 9.70
C GLY A 442 27.25 9.74 10.61
N PRO A 443 27.95 9.78 11.77
CA PRO A 443 27.89 10.94 12.67
C PRO A 443 28.29 12.26 12.01
N ALA A 444 29.35 12.27 11.20
CA ALA A 444 29.81 13.47 10.48
C ALA A 444 28.82 13.92 9.39
N GLU A 445 28.20 12.97 8.72
CA GLU A 445 27.19 13.22 7.70
C GLU A 445 25.92 13.83 8.33
N LEU A 446 25.43 13.23 9.41
CA LEU A 446 24.29 13.74 10.18
C LEU A 446 24.57 15.14 10.75
N ALA A 447 25.78 15.37 11.26
CA ALA A 447 26.22 16.70 11.71
C ALA A 447 26.12 17.73 10.57
N GLY A 448 26.54 17.35 9.36
CA GLY A 448 26.42 18.16 8.17
C GLY A 448 24.96 18.46 7.78
N TYR A 449 24.06 17.49 7.92
CA TYR A 449 22.63 17.69 7.67
C TYR A 449 22.00 18.66 8.66
N VAL A 450 22.27 18.50 9.95
CA VAL A 450 21.79 19.42 11.00
C VAL A 450 22.33 20.84 10.77
N ALA A 451 23.63 20.98 10.49
CA ALA A 451 24.23 22.30 10.24
C ALA A 451 23.63 23.02 9.02
N LYS A 452 23.19 22.27 8.01
CA LYS A 452 22.51 22.80 6.81
C LYS A 452 21.00 22.97 7.00
N GLY A 453 20.43 22.57 8.14
CA GLY A 453 18.98 22.57 8.37
C GLY A 453 18.20 21.51 7.60
N LEU A 454 18.86 20.47 7.07
CA LEU A 454 18.23 19.40 6.28
C LEU A 454 17.63 18.28 7.16
N VAL A 455 18.07 18.21 8.42
CA VAL A 455 17.50 17.36 9.46
C VAL A 455 17.09 18.27 10.60
N THR A 456 15.81 18.22 10.95
CA THR A 456 15.18 19.23 11.84
C THR A 456 14.69 18.65 13.16
N SER A 457 14.81 17.34 13.34
CA SER A 457 14.54 16.66 14.61
C SER A 457 15.49 15.47 14.78
N LEU A 458 16.08 15.33 15.96
CA LEU A 458 16.75 14.10 16.41
C LEU A 458 15.95 13.40 17.53
N GLY A 459 14.66 13.72 17.63
CA GLY A 459 13.74 13.10 18.58
C GLY A 459 13.71 13.85 19.91
N SER A 460 13.26 13.16 20.96
CA SER A 460 13.23 13.69 22.33
C SER A 460 14.51 13.41 23.11
N GLY A 461 15.39 12.53 22.60
CA GLY A 461 16.53 12.01 23.35
C GLY A 461 16.18 10.98 24.42
N ALA A 462 14.90 10.59 24.54
CA ALA A 462 14.52 9.53 25.45
C ALA A 462 15.17 8.21 25.03
N ASP A 463 15.69 7.45 25.99
CA ASP A 463 16.24 6.12 25.73
C ASP A 463 15.15 5.20 25.17
N GLN A 464 15.40 4.69 23.97
CA GLN A 464 14.58 3.69 23.31
C GLN A 464 15.38 2.39 23.21
N SER A 465 14.69 1.26 23.20
CA SER A 465 15.29 -0.06 23.05
C SER A 465 14.57 -0.83 21.96
N ARG A 466 15.31 -1.55 21.13
CA ARG A 466 14.76 -2.49 20.17
C ARG A 466 15.47 -3.83 20.28
N THR A 467 14.69 -4.90 20.36
CA THR A 467 15.17 -6.26 20.20
C THR A 467 15.27 -6.59 18.71
N GLY A 468 16.50 -6.81 18.24
CA GLY A 468 16.81 -7.54 17.01
C GLY A 468 17.01 -9.02 17.32
N PHE A 469 16.85 -9.87 16.32
CA PHE A 469 16.99 -11.32 16.49
C PHE A 469 18.14 -11.82 15.61
N LEU A 470 19.09 -12.52 16.22
CA LEU A 470 20.11 -13.26 15.50
C LEU A 470 19.53 -14.62 15.12
N TYR A 471 19.59 -14.94 13.84
CA TYR A 471 19.10 -16.21 13.32
C TYR A 471 20.27 -17.16 13.06
N GLY A 472 20.20 -18.35 13.66
CA GLY A 472 21.13 -19.44 13.39
C GLY A 472 20.58 -20.43 12.37
N GLN A 473 21.27 -21.56 12.22
CA GLN A 473 20.87 -22.64 11.33
C GLN A 473 19.42 -23.08 11.62
N GLY A 474 18.61 -23.25 10.57
CA GLY A 474 17.20 -23.60 10.71
C GLY A 474 16.24 -22.43 10.98
N GLY A 475 16.68 -21.18 10.87
CA GLY A 475 15.82 -20.02 11.19
C GLY A 475 15.48 -19.91 12.68
N ARG A 476 16.18 -20.67 13.54
CA ARG A 476 16.04 -20.57 14.99
C ARG A 476 16.68 -19.26 15.45
N VAL A 477 16.01 -18.57 16.36
CA VAL A 477 16.62 -17.44 17.08
C VAL A 477 17.82 -18.01 17.85
N ALA A 478 19.01 -17.74 17.36
CA ALA A 478 20.28 -18.11 17.98
C ALA A 478 20.72 -17.09 19.03
N GLY A 479 20.10 -15.91 19.03
CA GLY A 479 20.29 -14.90 20.04
C GLY A 479 19.38 -13.70 19.81
N GLU A 480 19.36 -12.81 20.79
CA GLU A 480 18.70 -11.51 20.70
C GLU A 480 19.76 -10.43 20.85
N THR A 481 19.61 -9.34 20.11
CA THR A 481 20.41 -8.13 20.29
C THR A 481 19.48 -7.02 20.76
N GLU A 482 19.67 -6.50 21.96
CA GLU A 482 19.01 -5.28 22.38
C GLU A 482 19.87 -4.09 21.97
N SER A 483 19.36 -3.25 21.08
CA SER A 483 19.98 -1.98 20.71
C SER A 483 19.28 -0.86 21.46
N ARG A 484 20.00 -0.15 22.32
CA ARG A 484 19.53 1.08 22.96
C ARG A 484 20.02 2.30 22.20
N PHE A 485 19.14 3.28 22.01
CA PHE A 485 19.42 4.48 21.22
C PHE A 485 18.55 5.66 21.69
N ALA A 486 19.12 6.85 21.68
CA ALA A 486 18.41 8.11 21.97
C ALA A 486 17.95 8.82 20.68
N VAL A 487 18.63 8.53 19.57
CA VAL A 487 18.35 9.05 18.22
C VAL A 487 18.18 7.84 17.31
N ASP A 488 17.00 7.69 16.72
CA ASP A 488 16.67 6.62 15.79
C ASP A 488 17.27 6.88 14.40
N TYR A 489 16.93 6.01 13.46
CA TYR A 489 17.48 5.96 12.12
C TYR A 489 17.34 7.27 11.33
N VAL A 490 18.45 7.66 10.70
CA VAL A 490 18.52 8.72 9.68
C VAL A 490 19.26 8.16 8.46
N SER A 491 18.67 8.24 7.27
CA SER A 491 19.32 7.75 6.04
C SER A 491 20.34 8.76 5.49
N PRO A 492 21.26 8.33 4.62
CA PRO A 492 21.94 9.22 3.70
C PRO A 492 20.96 10.00 2.82
N LEU A 493 21.41 11.12 2.27
CA LEU A 493 20.69 11.89 1.27
C LEU A 493 20.70 11.14 -0.07
N VAL A 494 19.55 10.59 -0.46
CA VAL A 494 19.39 9.85 -1.72
C VAL A 494 18.31 10.52 -2.54
N ALA A 495 18.65 10.93 -3.77
CA ALA A 495 17.72 11.58 -4.70
C ALA A 495 16.93 12.76 -4.06
N GLY A 496 17.63 13.61 -3.30
CA GLY A 496 17.03 14.76 -2.63
C GLY A 496 16.19 14.42 -1.39
N SER A 497 16.29 13.20 -0.87
CA SER A 497 15.45 12.73 0.23
C SER A 497 16.25 12.07 1.36
N ILE A 498 15.84 12.35 2.59
CA ILE A 498 16.37 11.80 3.85
C ILE A 498 15.21 11.16 4.60
N GLN A 499 15.29 9.87 4.90
CA GLN A 499 14.41 9.27 5.89
C GLN A 499 14.91 9.64 7.28
N ASN A 500 14.04 10.16 8.14
CA ASN A 500 14.34 10.46 9.53
C ASN A 500 13.23 9.92 10.43
N ASP A 501 13.49 8.80 11.11
CA ASP A 501 12.54 8.16 12.01
C ASP A 501 12.35 8.94 13.33
N ASN A 502 13.07 10.05 13.52
CA ASN A 502 12.95 10.95 14.66
C ASN A 502 11.95 12.10 14.48
N LEU A 503 11.31 12.21 13.31
CA LEU A 503 10.18 13.13 13.13
C LEU A 503 9.02 12.74 14.05
N PRO A 504 8.16 13.68 14.49
CA PRO A 504 7.12 13.35 15.46
C PRO A 504 6.13 12.33 14.89
N GLU A 505 5.50 11.54 15.77
CA GLU A 505 4.45 10.58 15.42
C GLU A 505 3.16 11.26 14.94
N THR A 506 2.27 10.49 14.33
CA THR A 506 0.89 10.93 14.02
C THR A 506 -0.05 10.60 15.17
N ARG A 507 -1.02 11.48 15.43
CA ARG A 507 -2.17 11.12 16.29
C ARG A 507 -3.21 10.37 15.45
N LEU A 508 -3.89 9.39 16.04
CA LEU A 508 -4.94 8.60 15.38
C LEU A 508 -5.98 9.44 14.63
N THR A 509 -6.31 10.62 15.17
CA THR A 509 -7.31 11.54 14.63
C THR A 509 -6.70 12.77 13.95
N GLU A 510 -5.38 12.84 13.78
CA GLU A 510 -4.69 14.04 13.28
C GLU A 510 -5.20 14.46 11.89
N ALA A 511 -5.43 13.47 11.01
CA ALA A 511 -5.93 13.69 9.65
C ALA A 511 -7.47 13.77 9.54
N PHE A 512 -8.20 13.87 10.65
CA PHE A 512 -9.66 13.92 10.62
C PHE A 512 -10.12 15.33 10.26
N PHE A 513 -10.99 15.43 9.25
CA PHE A 513 -11.65 16.68 8.86
C PHE A 513 -10.67 17.85 8.63
N PRO A 514 -9.67 17.70 7.75
CA PRO A 514 -8.76 18.81 7.46
C PRO A 514 -9.56 19.97 6.83
N ALA A 515 -9.14 21.20 7.11
CA ALA A 515 -9.58 22.35 6.35
C ALA A 515 -9.03 22.25 4.91
N ALA A 516 -9.55 23.02 3.97
CA ALA A 516 -9.12 22.96 2.57
C ALA A 516 -9.11 24.35 1.94
N PHE A 517 -8.20 24.54 0.98
CA PHE A 517 -8.29 25.68 0.07
C PHE A 517 -9.58 25.63 -0.73
N THR A 518 -10.17 26.80 -0.98
CA THR A 518 -11.35 26.95 -1.83
C THR A 518 -11.02 27.81 -3.05
N ALA A 519 -11.70 27.56 -4.16
CA ALA A 519 -11.55 28.37 -5.35
C ALA A 519 -12.09 29.79 -5.07
N ALA A 520 -11.23 30.80 -5.17
CA ALA A 520 -11.59 32.21 -5.07
C ALA A 520 -12.05 32.77 -6.43
N SER A 521 -11.60 32.16 -7.53
CA SER A 521 -11.96 32.55 -8.90
C SER A 521 -11.94 31.34 -9.85
N GLY A 522 -12.41 31.55 -11.09
CA GLY A 522 -12.30 30.53 -12.15
C GLY A 522 -10.85 30.16 -12.51
N GLN A 523 -9.86 30.98 -12.11
CA GLN A 523 -8.44 30.68 -12.34
C GLN A 523 -7.98 29.45 -11.54
N ALA A 524 -8.60 29.12 -10.40
CA ALA A 524 -8.27 27.90 -9.66
C ALA A 524 -8.42 26.62 -10.50
N ALA A 525 -9.38 26.64 -11.43
CA ALA A 525 -9.65 25.51 -12.32
C ALA A 525 -8.70 25.48 -13.52
N THR A 526 -8.29 26.64 -14.04
CA THR A 526 -7.48 26.72 -15.27
C THR A 526 -5.97 26.85 -15.02
N ARG A 527 -5.59 27.42 -13.88
CA ARG A 527 -4.21 27.67 -13.44
C ARG A 527 -4.07 27.31 -11.96
N PRO A 528 -4.21 26.03 -11.59
CA PRO A 528 -4.22 25.60 -10.19
C PRO A 528 -2.93 25.94 -9.43
N GLN A 529 -1.82 26.17 -10.13
CA GLN A 529 -0.54 26.62 -9.58
C GLN A 529 -0.50 28.10 -9.17
N ASP A 530 -1.45 28.92 -9.63
CA ASP A 530 -1.49 30.35 -9.34
C ASP A 530 -2.20 30.62 -8.01
N PRO A 531 -1.52 31.18 -6.99
CA PRO A 531 -2.12 31.45 -5.68
C PRO A 531 -3.33 32.39 -5.75
N SER A 532 -3.41 33.28 -6.74
CA SER A 532 -4.52 34.24 -6.87
C SER A 532 -5.87 33.57 -7.18
N GLY A 533 -5.85 32.32 -7.65
CA GLY A 533 -7.05 31.52 -7.83
C GLY A 533 -7.64 30.97 -6.53
N TRP A 534 -6.89 30.97 -5.42
CA TRP A 534 -7.23 30.23 -4.21
C TRP A 534 -7.50 31.15 -3.01
N SER A 535 -8.38 30.69 -2.12
CA SER A 535 -8.58 31.24 -0.78
C SER A 535 -8.17 30.21 0.26
N ALA A 536 -7.37 30.63 1.22
CA ALA A 536 -6.96 29.80 2.35
C ALA A 536 -8.10 29.69 3.39
N PRO A 537 -8.26 28.52 4.04
CA PRO A 537 -9.22 28.38 5.12
C PRO A 537 -8.77 29.14 6.37
N ALA A 538 -9.73 29.53 7.22
CA ALA A 538 -9.44 30.06 8.54
C ALA A 538 -9.13 28.92 9.54
N GLY A 539 -8.13 29.12 10.41
CA GLY A 539 -7.84 28.24 11.55
C GLY A 539 -6.40 27.75 11.63
N ASP A 540 -6.10 27.09 12.75
CA ASP A 540 -4.76 26.63 13.13
C ASP A 540 -4.61 25.09 13.00
N GLY A 541 -5.47 24.45 12.19
CA GLY A 541 -5.50 22.99 11.99
C GLY A 541 -4.72 22.52 10.76
N LEU A 542 -4.93 21.27 10.33
CA LEU A 542 -4.37 20.80 9.07
C LEU A 542 -5.11 21.40 7.87
N VAL A 543 -4.37 21.74 6.82
CA VAL A 543 -4.93 22.27 5.56
C VAL A 543 -4.59 21.38 4.39
N ALA A 544 -5.59 20.76 3.76
CA ALA A 544 -5.42 19.97 2.55
C ALA A 544 -5.06 20.86 1.36
N LEU A 545 -4.02 20.47 0.62
CA LEU A 545 -3.69 21.08 -0.66
C LEU A 545 -4.83 20.86 -1.68
N PRO A 546 -4.98 21.79 -2.64
CA PRO A 546 -5.92 21.63 -3.74
C PRO A 546 -5.74 20.30 -4.50
N GLU A 547 -6.84 19.60 -4.77
CA GLU A 547 -6.79 18.34 -5.53
C GLU A 547 -6.29 18.55 -6.97
N ALA A 548 -6.48 19.75 -7.54
CA ALA A 548 -5.98 20.07 -8.87
C ALA A 548 -4.44 20.04 -8.99
N LEU A 549 -3.73 20.06 -7.86
CA LEU A 549 -2.27 19.91 -7.80
C LEU A 549 -1.82 18.46 -7.63
N HIS A 550 -2.75 17.52 -7.40
CA HIS A 550 -2.49 16.09 -7.25
C HIS A 550 -2.52 15.41 -8.62
N ILE A 551 -1.39 14.84 -9.03
CA ILE A 551 -1.19 14.26 -10.35
C ILE A 551 -0.65 12.83 -10.26
N GLU A 552 -0.92 12.03 -11.29
CA GLU A 552 -0.34 10.71 -11.45
C GLU A 552 1.05 10.82 -12.07
N ALA A 553 2.09 10.47 -11.31
CA ALA A 553 3.46 10.36 -11.79
C ALA A 553 3.78 8.93 -12.23
N TYR A 554 4.62 8.77 -13.24
CA TYR A 554 5.12 7.46 -13.72
C TYR A 554 4.01 6.49 -14.18
N GLY A 555 2.78 6.97 -14.33
CA GLY A 555 1.61 6.16 -14.65
C GLY A 555 1.16 5.25 -13.51
N PHE A 556 1.59 5.51 -12.28
CA PHE A 556 1.11 4.76 -11.11
C PHE A 556 1.33 5.45 -9.76
N ALA A 557 2.26 6.39 -9.62
CA ALA A 557 2.64 7.00 -8.34
C ALA A 557 1.82 8.26 -8.05
N ASN A 558 1.62 8.58 -6.77
CA ASN A 558 1.07 9.87 -6.38
C ASN A 558 2.15 10.95 -6.51
N ALA A 559 1.77 12.14 -6.97
CA ALA A 559 2.63 13.31 -6.89
C ALA A 559 1.82 14.59 -6.68
N TRP A 560 2.42 15.58 -6.01
CA TRP A 560 1.82 16.90 -5.86
C TRP A 560 2.74 17.95 -6.44
N TRP A 561 2.21 18.85 -7.29
CA TRP A 561 2.91 20.08 -7.61
C TRP A 561 2.79 21.04 -6.42
N LEU A 562 3.92 21.50 -5.89
CA LEU A 562 3.98 22.34 -4.69
C LEU A 562 4.45 23.74 -5.03
N PRO A 563 3.55 24.70 -5.32
CA PRO A 563 3.92 26.09 -5.54
C PRO A 563 4.13 26.83 -4.20
N PRO A 564 5.33 27.34 -3.89
CA PRO A 564 5.56 28.09 -2.64
C PRO A 564 4.62 29.29 -2.46
N GLY A 565 4.18 29.89 -3.56
CA GLY A 565 3.22 30.99 -3.54
C GLY A 565 1.91 30.68 -2.82
N LEU A 566 1.44 29.42 -2.85
CA LEU A 566 0.22 29.02 -2.17
C LEU A 566 0.39 28.99 -0.64
N LEU A 567 1.60 28.69 -0.15
CA LEU A 567 1.91 28.71 1.28
C LEU A 567 1.80 30.12 1.86
N HIS A 568 2.12 31.15 1.07
CA HIS A 568 2.03 32.55 1.51
C HIS A 568 0.59 33.04 1.74
N LEU A 569 -0.42 32.27 1.33
CA LEU A 569 -1.82 32.52 1.71
C LEU A 569 -2.14 32.11 3.16
N LEU A 570 -1.26 31.31 3.77
CA LEU A 570 -1.42 30.81 5.13
C LEU A 570 -0.56 31.58 6.13
N PRO A 571 -0.86 31.50 7.44
CA PRO A 571 -0.02 32.08 8.48
C PRO A 571 1.43 31.58 8.45
N LYS A 572 2.39 32.52 8.41
CA LYS A 572 3.82 32.24 8.60
C LYS A 572 4.09 31.80 10.04
N ALA A 573 4.97 30.83 10.23
CA ALA A 573 5.42 30.39 11.54
C ALA A 573 6.32 31.45 12.22
N SER A 574 6.17 31.59 13.54
CA SER A 574 7.13 32.28 14.41
C SER A 574 7.62 31.33 15.49
N ASP A 575 8.54 31.79 16.34
CA ASP A 575 9.07 30.96 17.43
C ASP A 575 7.98 30.61 18.46
N ASP A 576 7.07 31.55 18.76
CA ASP A 576 6.02 31.38 19.77
C ASP A 576 4.66 30.95 19.21
N ARG A 577 4.46 31.02 17.89
CA ARG A 577 3.17 30.72 17.26
C ARG A 577 3.34 29.74 16.09
N PRO A 578 2.62 28.60 16.10
CA PRO A 578 2.60 27.70 14.95
C PRO A 578 2.11 28.41 13.68
N GLY A 579 2.76 28.10 12.57
CA GLY A 579 2.34 28.50 11.23
C GLY A 579 2.74 27.43 10.22
N TYR A 580 2.37 27.61 8.96
CA TYR A 580 2.46 26.55 7.95
C TYR A 580 3.78 26.51 7.22
N PHE A 581 4.57 27.59 7.31
CA PHE A 581 5.90 27.66 6.70
C PHE A 581 6.82 28.58 7.49
N ALA A 582 8.13 28.31 7.43
CA ALA A 582 9.20 29.21 7.84
C ALA A 582 9.85 29.81 6.60
N LEU A 583 10.15 31.11 6.63
CA LEU A 583 10.79 31.82 5.51
C LEU A 583 12.24 32.13 5.87
N HIS A 584 13.16 31.73 5.00
CA HIS A 584 14.58 32.03 5.09
C HIS A 584 14.90 33.44 4.60
N PRO A 585 16.04 34.03 5.01
CA PRO A 585 16.47 35.35 4.53
C PRO A 585 16.64 35.44 3.01
N ASP A 586 16.93 34.31 2.37
CA ASP A 586 17.14 34.19 0.92
C ASP A 586 15.85 33.88 0.12
N GLY A 587 14.69 33.92 0.80
CA GLY A 587 13.38 33.66 0.21
C GLY A 587 12.98 32.20 0.10
N ALA A 588 13.85 31.25 0.48
CA ALA A 588 13.48 29.84 0.53
C ALA A 588 12.48 29.55 1.66
N VAL A 589 11.62 28.54 1.49
CA VAL A 589 10.63 28.16 2.49
C VAL A 589 10.80 26.73 2.98
N ASP A 590 10.63 26.56 4.29
CA ASP A 590 10.53 25.25 4.94
C ASP A 590 9.10 25.03 5.41
N PHE A 591 8.57 23.82 5.24
CA PHE A 591 7.21 23.48 5.67
C PHE A 591 7.04 21.98 5.92
N GLU A 592 5.98 21.62 6.64
CA GLU A 592 5.66 20.22 6.95
C GLU A 592 4.34 19.80 6.29
N LEU A 593 4.34 18.60 5.72
CA LEU A 593 3.20 17.91 5.14
C LEU A 593 2.95 16.58 5.87
N LEU A 594 1.68 16.22 5.98
CA LEU A 594 1.21 14.88 6.29
C LEU A 594 0.54 14.32 5.03
N LEU A 595 1.19 13.36 4.38
CA LEU A 595 0.59 12.57 3.30
C LEU A 595 -0.28 11.49 3.95
N SER A 596 -1.60 11.55 3.77
CA SER A 596 -2.54 10.65 4.46
C SER A 596 -3.60 10.11 3.51
N PHE A 597 -3.95 8.82 3.67
CA PHE A 597 -5.01 8.19 2.90
C PHE A 597 -6.38 8.42 3.55
N ALA A 598 -7.14 9.39 3.05
CA ALA A 598 -8.40 9.84 3.64
C ALA A 598 -9.46 8.72 3.83
N PRO A 599 -9.60 7.72 2.95
CA PRO A 599 -10.55 6.62 3.18
C PRO A 599 -10.28 5.83 4.47
N GLN A 600 -9.04 5.83 4.97
CA GLN A 600 -8.70 5.19 6.25
C GLN A 600 -9.44 5.84 7.43
N THR A 601 -9.68 7.16 7.38
CA THR A 601 -10.44 7.88 8.40
C THR A 601 -11.87 7.35 8.52
N SER A 602 -12.55 7.12 7.38
CA SER A 602 -13.90 6.54 7.36
C SER A 602 -13.93 5.11 7.93
N TYR A 603 -12.90 4.31 7.63
CA TYR A 603 -12.75 2.98 8.21
C TYR A 603 -12.60 3.05 9.74
N LEU A 604 -11.75 3.93 10.26
CA LEU A 604 -11.56 4.11 11.71
C LEU A 604 -12.84 4.60 12.40
N ILE A 605 -13.59 5.53 11.79
CA ILE A 605 -14.90 5.95 12.30
C ILE A 605 -15.88 4.77 12.35
N GLY A 606 -15.95 3.97 11.28
CA GLY A 606 -16.79 2.77 11.26
C GLY A 606 -16.40 1.75 12.33
N LEU A 607 -15.09 1.57 12.56
CA LEU A 607 -14.59 0.70 13.63
C LEU A 607 -14.97 1.21 15.02
N MET A 608 -14.85 2.52 15.27
CA MET A 608 -15.26 3.14 16.53
C MET A 608 -16.77 2.98 16.78
N ILE A 609 -17.61 3.21 15.76
CA ILE A 609 -19.07 3.00 15.86
C ILE A 609 -19.38 1.54 16.16
N SER A 610 -18.71 0.61 15.49
CA SER A 610 -18.90 -0.83 15.70
C SER A 610 -18.50 -1.26 17.11
N ALA A 611 -17.36 -0.76 17.62
CA ALA A 611 -16.90 -1.03 18.97
C ALA A 611 -17.86 -0.46 20.03
N ALA A 612 -18.37 0.77 19.81
CA ALA A 612 -19.36 1.39 20.70
C ALA A 612 -20.68 0.62 20.73
N ALA A 613 -21.18 0.18 19.56
CA ALA A 613 -22.38 -0.64 19.47
C ALA A 613 -22.20 -1.99 20.17
N TYR A 614 -21.04 -2.65 19.98
CA TYR A 614 -20.71 -3.89 20.67
C TYR A 614 -20.66 -3.71 22.19
N ALA A 615 -20.00 -2.66 22.68
CA ALA A 615 -19.95 -2.33 24.10
C ALA A 615 -21.35 -2.06 24.69
N ALA A 616 -22.22 -1.37 23.95
CA ALA A 616 -23.60 -1.13 24.35
C ALA A 616 -24.40 -2.43 24.44
N CYS A 617 -24.29 -3.32 23.45
CA CYS A 617 -24.91 -4.64 23.49
C CYS A 617 -24.42 -5.46 24.69
N LEU A 618 -23.11 -5.46 24.95
CA LEU A 618 -22.52 -6.16 26.10
C LEU A 618 -23.03 -5.57 27.42
N ALA A 619 -23.10 -4.25 27.54
CA ALA A 619 -23.66 -3.58 28.70
C ALA A 619 -25.12 -3.95 28.94
N VAL A 620 -25.94 -4.03 27.88
CA VAL A 620 -27.34 -4.49 27.96
C VAL A 620 -27.43 -5.95 28.41
N ILE A 621 -26.58 -6.83 27.88
CA ILE A 621 -26.55 -8.25 28.27
C ILE A 621 -26.16 -8.39 29.75
N ILE A 622 -25.15 -7.65 30.21
CA ILE A 622 -24.67 -7.71 31.60
C ILE A 622 -25.67 -7.06 32.56
N ALA A 623 -26.26 -5.91 32.20
CA ALA A 623 -27.20 -5.17 33.05
C ALA A 623 -28.63 -5.73 32.99
N GLY A 624 -28.99 -6.43 31.92
CA GLY A 624 -30.31 -7.00 31.67
C GLY A 624 -30.88 -7.81 32.85
N PRO A 625 -30.13 -8.76 33.44
CA PRO A 625 -30.55 -9.50 34.63
C PRO A 625 -30.85 -8.62 35.85
N PHE A 626 -30.12 -7.52 36.02
CA PHE A 626 -30.29 -6.60 37.15
C PHE A 626 -31.43 -5.59 36.93
N LEU A 627 -31.65 -5.17 35.69
CA LEU A 627 -32.76 -4.30 35.30
C LEU A 627 -34.09 -5.05 35.25
N ALA A 628 -34.10 -6.33 34.84
CA ALA A 628 -35.28 -7.18 34.87
C ALA A 628 -35.77 -7.44 36.30
N ARG A 629 -34.85 -7.66 37.26
CA ARG A 629 -35.18 -7.85 38.69
C ARG A 629 -35.80 -6.63 39.37
N ARG A 630 -35.64 -5.42 38.83
CA ARG A 630 -36.25 -4.20 39.38
C ARG A 630 -37.68 -3.93 38.89
N ARG A 631 -38.15 -4.62 37.84
CA ARG A 631 -39.52 -4.47 37.30
C ARG A 631 -40.52 -5.49 37.81
N GLU A 632 -40.08 -6.52 38.54
CA GLU A 632 -40.95 -7.34 39.37
C GLU A 632 -41.24 -6.61 40.70
N SER A 633 -41.98 -5.49 40.63
CA SER A 633 -42.76 -5.09 41.80
C SER A 633 -43.93 -6.06 41.91
N PRO A 634 -44.18 -6.65 43.09
CA PRO A 634 -45.30 -7.57 43.25
C PRO A 634 -46.59 -6.80 42.95
N HIS A 635 -47.36 -7.28 41.99
CA HIS A 635 -48.80 -7.02 42.00
C HIS A 635 -49.33 -7.57 43.33
N ALA A 636 -49.53 -6.68 44.29
CA ALA A 636 -50.48 -6.84 45.37
C ALA A 636 -51.86 -6.42 44.88
#